data_AF-A0A093ZZK1-F1
#
_entry.id   AF-A0A093ZZK1-F1
#
_cell.length_a   1.000
_cell.length_b   1.000
_cell.length_c   1.000
_cell.angle_alpha   90.00
_cell.angle_beta   90.00
_cell.angle_gamma   90.00
#
_symmetry.space_group_name_H-M   'P 1'
#
loop_
_entity.id
_entity.type
_entity.pdbx_description
1 polymer ?
#
loop_
_entity_poly.entity_id
_entity_poly.type
_entity_poly.pdbx_seq_one_letter_code
_entity_poly.pdbx_strand_id
1 'polypeptide(L)'
;MSEDTPFRVLIVGAGVTGLLIAQGLKKEGIAYTVFESEPSASHYRAAEWGMSIQWGIPLLRQCLPEALFDRLQSAANDPYFTPPDPGLLPTLNGKTGELMKEIPLLRMFRVSRRKFRSLCAEGISVEYGKTLKDVVYDDDKDTVTAIFADSSQAVGSLLVGADGVRSAVRTSIFGSEKARASSMPYSVVNLSVKYNDAEKARFVRQCHPIMAMAVHPDGHWLWISIQDVPDPNDPATWSFQLMTSSHRGENVKSLADLKKKAENFAEPFRSANLWVPDDTPINESMISYWIPIPWDDHNGRITLAGDAAHPMPFQRGQGMNHGIADAASLVTKLKAALDDHSSVKNAVKSYNAEMIERAGDEVVSSKGNTEMLHDWSRMMNAPLIQKGGHPRSRQPSVEA
;
A
#
# COMPACT_ATOMS: atom_id res chain seq x y z
N MET A 1 -21.58 4.07 41.25
CA MET A 1 -21.82 4.74 39.96
C MET A 1 -20.45 4.95 39.36
N SER A 2 -19.99 4.01 38.52
CA SER A 2 -18.74 4.19 37.78
C SER A 2 -18.94 5.37 36.84
N GLU A 3 -18.06 6.37 36.90
CA GLU A 3 -18.01 7.42 35.89
C GLU A 3 -17.78 6.73 34.53
N ASP A 4 -18.76 6.81 33.63
CA ASP A 4 -18.67 6.24 32.29
C ASP A 4 -17.43 6.82 31.61
N THR A 5 -16.42 5.97 31.41
CA THR A 5 -15.23 6.37 30.68
C THR A 5 -15.67 6.58 29.23
N PRO A 6 -15.53 7.80 28.67
CA PRO A 6 -16.01 8.09 27.32
C PRO A 6 -15.30 7.20 26.29
N PHE A 7 -16.06 6.74 25.29
CA PHE A 7 -15.56 5.83 24.26
C PHE A 7 -14.26 6.36 23.62
N ARG A 8 -13.20 5.54 23.66
CA ARG A 8 -11.87 5.93 23.17
C ARG A 8 -11.24 4.86 22.31
N VAL A 9 -10.68 5.26 21.16
CA VAL A 9 -9.96 4.37 20.24
C VAL A 9 -8.44 4.50 20.43
N LEU A 10 -7.76 3.39 20.65
CA LEU A 10 -6.30 3.29 20.64
C LEU A 10 -5.86 2.82 19.25
N ILE A 11 -5.03 3.60 18.55
CA ILE A 11 -4.52 3.26 17.22
C ILE A 11 -3.04 2.92 17.34
N VAL A 12 -2.68 1.67 17.04
CA VAL A 12 -1.29 1.21 17.06
C VAL A 12 -0.75 1.25 15.63
N GLY A 13 0.14 2.20 15.35
CA GLY A 13 0.77 2.44 14.06
C GLY A 13 0.36 3.79 13.45
N ALA A 14 1.34 4.68 13.21
CA ALA A 14 1.16 5.97 12.53
C ALA A 14 1.60 5.91 11.07
N GLY A 15 1.32 4.78 10.41
CA GLY A 15 1.31 4.68 8.96
C GLY A 15 0.11 5.42 8.36
N VAL A 16 0.02 5.46 7.03
CA VAL A 16 -1.05 6.20 6.34
C VAL A 16 -2.45 5.73 6.77
N THR A 17 -2.70 4.42 6.86
CA THR A 17 -4.00 3.88 7.31
C THR A 17 -4.35 4.33 8.73
N GLY A 18 -3.43 4.18 9.69
CA GLY A 18 -3.67 4.60 11.08
C GLY A 18 -3.92 6.10 11.21
N LEU A 19 -3.20 6.93 10.46
CA LEU A 19 -3.40 8.37 10.41
C LEU A 19 -4.74 8.75 9.74
N LEU A 20 -5.17 8.02 8.70
CA LEU A 20 -6.49 8.25 8.09
C LEU A 20 -7.63 7.90 9.04
N ILE A 21 -7.48 6.83 9.83
CA ILE A 21 -8.43 6.50 10.90
C ILE A 21 -8.45 7.64 11.92
N ALA A 22 -7.29 8.11 12.38
CA ALA A 22 -7.19 9.22 13.33
C ALA A 22 -7.83 10.53 12.79
N GLN A 23 -7.61 10.87 11.51
CA GLN A 23 -8.25 12.01 10.86
C GLN A 23 -9.76 11.87 10.81
N GLY A 24 -10.26 10.68 10.45
CA GLY A 24 -11.70 10.39 10.44
C GLY A 24 -12.31 10.51 11.84
N LEU A 25 -11.70 9.87 12.85
CA LEU A 25 -12.17 9.97 14.25
C LEU A 25 -12.15 11.42 14.75
N LYS A 26 -11.10 12.19 14.44
CA LYS A 26 -11.01 13.62 14.76
C LYS A 26 -12.13 14.43 14.13
N LYS A 27 -12.40 14.20 12.85
CA LYS A 27 -13.46 14.87 12.10
C LYS A 27 -14.84 14.59 12.70
N GLU A 28 -15.06 13.36 13.18
CA GLU A 28 -16.32 12.94 13.80
C GLU A 28 -16.40 13.20 15.32
N GLY A 29 -15.37 13.81 15.93
CA GLY A 29 -15.34 14.12 17.37
C GLY A 29 -15.19 12.91 18.29
N ILE A 30 -14.73 11.76 17.78
CA ILE A 30 -14.53 10.53 18.56
C ILE A 30 -13.14 10.58 19.22
N ALA A 31 -13.05 10.29 20.52
CA ALA A 31 -11.77 10.33 21.24
C ALA A 31 -10.81 9.23 20.79
N TYR A 32 -9.53 9.57 20.60
CA TYR A 32 -8.51 8.61 20.20
C TYR A 32 -7.11 8.97 20.72
N THR A 33 -6.21 7.98 20.68
CA THR A 33 -4.76 8.16 20.83
C THR A 33 -4.02 7.33 19.78
N VAL A 34 -3.00 7.91 19.14
CA VAL A 34 -2.17 7.21 18.14
C VAL A 34 -0.79 6.90 18.73
N PHE A 35 -0.32 5.67 18.57
CA PHE A 35 0.98 5.19 19.03
C PHE A 35 1.84 4.76 17.85
N GLU A 36 3.14 5.08 17.87
CA GLU A 36 4.09 4.72 16.83
C GLU A 36 5.41 4.22 17.42
N SER A 37 5.91 3.12 16.89
CA SER A 37 7.19 2.50 17.25
C SER A 37 8.40 3.32 16.84
N GLU A 38 8.32 4.06 15.73
CA GLU A 38 9.39 4.96 15.29
C GLU A 38 9.69 6.01 16.37
N PRO A 39 10.95 6.45 16.52
CA PRO A 39 11.33 7.35 17.61
C PRO A 39 10.84 8.80 17.42
N SER A 40 10.47 9.20 16.20
CA SER A 40 9.97 10.55 15.92
C SER A 40 9.28 10.64 14.55
N ALA A 41 8.53 11.73 14.33
CA ALA A 41 7.90 12.06 13.05
C ALA A 41 8.92 12.24 11.90
N SER A 42 10.13 12.69 12.21
CA SER A 42 11.21 12.90 11.24
C SER A 42 12.02 11.64 10.92
N HIS A 43 11.77 10.54 11.63
CA HIS A 43 12.43 9.27 11.33
C HIS A 43 11.84 8.69 10.05
N TYR A 44 12.64 8.65 8.97
CA TYR A 44 12.24 8.06 7.70
C TYR A 44 13.12 6.86 7.37
N ARG A 45 12.50 5.71 7.14
CA ARG A 45 13.18 4.55 6.56
C ARG A 45 13.61 4.87 5.13
N ALA A 46 14.84 4.51 4.77
CA ALA A 46 15.44 4.81 3.47
C ALA A 46 14.64 4.26 2.26
N ALA A 47 13.84 3.21 2.45
CA ALA A 47 13.00 2.66 1.39
C ALA A 47 11.74 3.52 1.17
N GLU A 48 11.83 4.50 0.26
CA GLU A 48 10.67 5.26 -0.22
C GLU A 48 9.83 4.44 -1.19
N TRP A 49 8.51 4.67 -1.19
CA TRP A 49 7.54 4.00 -2.05
C TRP A 49 6.57 5.02 -2.66
N GLY A 50 6.24 4.86 -3.94
CA GLY A 50 5.06 5.46 -4.55
C GLY A 50 3.85 4.53 -4.40
N MET A 51 2.69 5.09 -4.11
CA MET A 51 1.45 4.33 -3.91
C MET A 51 0.38 4.85 -4.87
N SER A 52 -0.30 3.94 -5.56
CA SER A 52 -1.42 4.30 -6.42
C SER A 52 -2.71 4.38 -5.59
N ILE A 53 -3.42 5.51 -5.71
CA ILE A 53 -4.77 5.71 -5.20
C ILE A 53 -5.68 5.80 -6.43
N GLN A 54 -6.64 4.90 -6.51
CA GLN A 54 -7.56 4.73 -7.62
C GLN A 54 -8.99 4.97 -7.10
N TRP A 55 -9.77 3.91 -6.91
CA TRP A 55 -11.12 3.97 -6.36
C TRP A 55 -11.17 4.44 -4.89
N GLY A 56 -10.03 4.53 -4.19
CA GLY A 56 -9.95 5.10 -2.85
C GLY A 56 -10.10 6.63 -2.79
N ILE A 57 -9.95 7.37 -3.91
CA ILE A 57 -10.00 8.85 -3.89
C ILE A 57 -11.33 9.39 -3.29
N PRO A 58 -12.52 8.92 -3.71
CA PRO A 58 -13.77 9.39 -3.11
C PRO A 58 -13.89 9.08 -1.61
N LEU A 59 -13.28 7.98 -1.15
CA LEU A 59 -13.30 7.57 0.26
C LEU A 59 -12.39 8.45 1.13
N LEU A 60 -11.31 9.01 0.56
CA LEU A 60 -10.46 9.98 1.27
C LEU A 60 -11.23 11.22 1.73
N ARG A 61 -12.28 11.65 1.00
CA ARG A 61 -13.15 12.76 1.44
C ARG A 61 -13.91 12.45 2.72
N GLN A 62 -14.16 11.17 2.99
CA GLN A 62 -14.83 10.73 4.22
C GLN A 62 -13.85 10.85 5.39
N CYS A 63 -12.60 10.42 5.21
CA CYS A 63 -11.58 10.42 6.26
C CYS A 63 -10.95 11.81 6.52
N LEU A 64 -10.65 12.58 5.48
CA LEU A 64 -9.91 13.84 5.60
C LEU A 64 -10.86 15.03 5.76
N PRO A 65 -10.46 16.06 6.54
CA PRO A 65 -11.03 17.40 6.43
C PRO A 65 -10.83 17.98 5.02
N GLU A 66 -11.75 18.83 4.58
CA GLU A 66 -11.74 19.44 3.22
C GLU A 66 -10.41 20.13 2.92
N ALA A 67 -9.89 20.93 3.85
CA ALA A 67 -8.61 21.64 3.70
C ALA A 67 -7.41 20.71 3.44
N LEU A 68 -7.41 19.48 3.97
CA LEU A 68 -6.35 18.50 3.68
C LEU A 68 -6.62 17.76 2.37
N PHE A 69 -7.88 17.44 2.09
CA PHE A 69 -8.27 16.79 0.83
C PHE A 69 -7.93 17.68 -0.39
N ASP A 70 -8.18 18.98 -0.32
CA ASP A 70 -7.88 19.93 -1.40
C ASP A 70 -6.37 20.05 -1.69
N ARG A 71 -5.54 19.68 -0.72
CA ARG A 71 -4.08 19.65 -0.82
C ARG A 71 -3.55 18.28 -1.24
N LEU A 72 -4.39 17.30 -1.57
CA LEU A 72 -3.95 15.95 -1.93
C LEU A 72 -2.92 15.94 -3.07
N GLN A 73 -3.03 16.86 -4.04
CA GLN A 73 -2.05 17.03 -5.12
C GLN A 73 -0.63 17.32 -4.60
N SER A 74 -0.46 17.99 -3.46
CA SER A 74 0.87 18.24 -2.87
C SER A 74 1.56 16.97 -2.37
N ALA A 75 0.79 15.90 -2.16
CA ALA A 75 1.32 14.58 -1.81
C ALA A 75 1.69 13.72 -3.03
N ALA A 76 1.34 14.17 -4.25
CA ALA A 76 1.62 13.42 -5.46
C ALA A 76 3.13 13.21 -5.69
N ASN A 77 3.47 12.10 -6.35
CA ASN A 77 4.84 11.87 -6.82
C ASN A 77 5.25 12.94 -7.86
N ASP A 78 4.30 13.38 -8.69
CA ASP A 78 4.43 14.57 -9.53
C ASP A 78 3.25 15.51 -9.28
N PRO A 79 3.44 16.61 -8.51
CA PRO A 79 2.38 17.56 -8.24
C PRO A 79 2.00 18.42 -9.45
N TYR A 80 2.78 18.41 -10.54
CA TYR A 80 2.53 19.18 -11.76
C TYR A 80 1.77 18.38 -12.82
N PHE A 81 1.50 17.09 -12.57
CA PHE A 81 0.76 16.22 -13.46
C PHE A 81 -0.61 15.86 -12.90
N THR A 82 -1.66 16.10 -13.69
CA THR A 82 -3.01 15.59 -13.41
C THR A 82 -3.27 14.37 -14.29
N PRO A 83 -3.45 13.17 -13.71
CA PRO A 83 -3.68 11.97 -14.50
C PRO A 83 -5.04 12.02 -15.20
N PRO A 84 -5.14 11.55 -16.45
CA PRO A 84 -6.43 11.39 -17.12
C PRO A 84 -7.30 10.34 -16.42
N ASP A 85 -8.60 10.37 -16.73
CA ASP A 85 -9.60 9.45 -16.19
C ASP A 85 -10.55 8.98 -17.30
N PRO A 86 -10.44 7.71 -17.76
CA PRO A 86 -9.52 6.69 -17.28
C PRO A 86 -8.06 7.02 -17.63
N GLY A 87 -7.14 6.54 -16.80
CA GLY A 87 -5.71 6.51 -17.12
C GLY A 87 -5.32 5.21 -17.82
N LEU A 88 -4.12 5.20 -18.42
CA LEU A 88 -3.59 4.03 -19.12
C LEU A 88 -2.23 3.66 -18.52
N LEU A 89 -2.06 2.40 -18.19
CA LEU A 89 -0.78 1.83 -17.78
C LEU A 89 -0.17 1.08 -18.96
N PRO A 90 0.93 1.59 -19.55
CA PRO A 90 1.64 0.87 -20.60
C PRO A 90 2.27 -0.41 -20.03
N THR A 91 1.95 -1.54 -20.65
CA THR A 91 2.55 -2.85 -20.37
C THR A 91 3.34 -3.30 -21.58
N LEU A 92 4.66 -3.33 -21.45
CA LEU A 92 5.59 -3.66 -22.53
C LEU A 92 6.13 -5.09 -22.40
N ASN A 93 6.60 -5.63 -23.52
CA ASN A 93 7.41 -6.84 -23.53
C ASN A 93 8.80 -6.48 -23.01
N GLY A 94 9.20 -7.07 -21.89
CA GLY A 94 10.47 -6.76 -21.23
C GLY A 94 11.70 -7.12 -22.05
N LYS A 95 11.58 -7.96 -23.08
CA LYS A 95 12.69 -8.39 -23.95
C LYS A 95 12.76 -7.62 -25.27
N THR A 96 11.61 -7.34 -25.90
CA THR A 96 11.56 -6.67 -27.22
C THR A 96 11.28 -5.17 -27.11
N GLY A 97 10.70 -4.71 -26.00
CA GLY A 97 10.26 -3.32 -25.82
C GLY A 97 8.95 -2.99 -26.53
N GLU A 98 8.32 -3.96 -27.18
CA GLU A 98 7.06 -3.75 -27.87
C GLU A 98 5.91 -3.58 -26.86
N LEU A 99 4.99 -2.66 -27.16
CA LEU A 99 3.77 -2.50 -26.38
C LEU A 99 2.91 -3.76 -26.51
N MET A 100 2.67 -4.44 -25.38
CA MET A 100 1.79 -5.60 -25.35
C MET A 100 0.34 -5.17 -25.15
N LYS A 101 0.11 -4.26 -24.20
CA LYS A 101 -1.23 -3.80 -23.85
C LYS A 101 -1.18 -2.48 -23.09
N GLU A 102 -2.23 -1.67 -23.22
CA GLU A 102 -2.52 -0.59 -22.30
C GLU A 102 -3.61 -1.05 -21.33
N ILE A 103 -3.30 -1.10 -20.04
CA ILE A 103 -4.27 -1.49 -19.02
C ILE A 103 -5.02 -0.23 -18.58
N PRO A 104 -6.35 -0.15 -18.76
CA PRO A 104 -7.13 0.97 -18.26
C PRO A 104 -7.16 0.91 -16.73
N LEU A 105 -6.83 2.04 -16.10
CA LEU A 105 -6.90 2.22 -14.66
C LEU A 105 -7.87 3.37 -14.34
N LEU A 106 -8.65 3.21 -13.26
CA LEU A 106 -9.35 4.34 -12.65
C LEU A 106 -8.30 5.34 -12.19
N ARG A 107 -8.42 6.60 -12.65
CA ARG A 107 -7.54 7.76 -12.39
C ARG A 107 -6.22 7.41 -11.69
N MET A 108 -5.12 7.42 -12.43
CA MET A 108 -3.80 6.98 -11.95
C MET A 108 -3.10 7.99 -11.03
N PHE A 109 -3.70 8.25 -9.88
CA PHE A 109 -3.15 9.19 -8.91
C PHE A 109 -2.10 8.49 -8.04
N ARG A 110 -0.83 8.85 -8.19
CA ARG A 110 0.26 8.29 -7.37
C ARG A 110 0.77 9.31 -6.35
N VAL A 111 0.92 8.87 -5.11
CA VAL A 111 1.44 9.67 -4.01
C VAL A 111 2.74 9.10 -3.46
N SER A 112 3.63 9.99 -3.02
CA SER A 112 4.77 9.59 -2.19
C SER A 112 4.25 9.16 -0.82
N ARG A 113 4.66 7.98 -0.33
CA ARG A 113 4.33 7.53 1.03
C ARG A 113 4.73 8.56 2.08
N ARG A 114 5.88 9.21 1.90
CA ARG A 114 6.39 10.23 2.82
C ARG A 114 5.47 11.46 2.83
N LYS A 115 5.22 12.05 1.65
CA LYS A 115 4.42 13.27 1.55
C LYS A 115 2.97 13.02 2.00
N PHE A 116 2.39 11.88 1.63
CA PHE A 116 1.02 11.54 2.01
C PHE A 116 0.87 11.24 3.49
N ARG A 117 1.81 10.49 4.10
CA ARG A 117 1.84 10.31 5.56
C ARG A 117 1.95 11.65 6.28
N SER A 118 2.82 12.55 5.80
CA SER A 118 2.97 13.89 6.38
C SER A 118 1.68 14.68 6.34
N LEU A 119 0.99 14.69 5.18
CA LEU A 119 -0.30 15.36 5.02
C LEU A 119 -1.35 14.77 5.97
N CYS A 120 -1.44 13.44 6.09
CA CYS A 120 -2.37 12.78 7.01
C CYS A 120 -2.02 13.01 8.49
N ALA A 121 -0.77 13.33 8.83
CA ALA A 121 -0.35 13.60 10.20
C ALA A 121 -0.67 15.04 10.66
N GLU A 122 -1.02 15.95 9.76
CA GLU A 122 -1.28 17.35 10.10
C GLU A 122 -2.43 17.47 11.12
N GLY A 123 -2.10 18.06 12.28
CA GLY A 123 -3.04 18.23 13.39
C GLY A 123 -3.38 16.94 14.14
N ILE A 124 -2.63 15.86 13.96
CA ILE A 124 -2.76 14.61 14.72
C ILE A 124 -1.59 14.51 15.71
N SER A 125 -1.90 14.35 16.99
CA SER A 125 -0.88 14.06 18.01
C SER A 125 -0.56 12.57 18.02
N VAL A 126 0.70 12.23 17.83
CA VAL A 126 1.21 10.85 17.82
C VAL A 126 2.20 10.65 18.97
N GLU A 127 2.01 9.57 19.73
CA GLU A 127 2.97 9.13 20.74
C GLU A 127 4.03 8.21 20.12
N TYR A 128 5.21 8.77 19.88
CA TYR A 128 6.36 8.06 19.28
C TYR A 128 7.15 7.24 20.32
N GLY A 129 7.95 6.29 19.84
CA GLY A 129 8.72 5.35 20.67
C GLY A 129 7.88 4.27 21.37
N LYS A 130 6.63 4.08 20.94
CA LYS A 130 5.63 3.20 21.54
C LYS A 130 5.52 1.89 20.76
N THR A 131 6.41 0.95 21.06
CA THR A 131 6.35 -0.42 20.53
C THR A 131 5.39 -1.24 21.37
N LEU A 132 4.27 -1.70 20.78
CA LEU A 132 3.31 -2.57 21.46
C LEU A 132 3.97 -3.90 21.83
N LYS A 133 3.77 -4.33 23.07
CA LYS A 133 4.28 -5.58 23.62
C LYS A 133 3.16 -6.57 23.92
N ASP A 134 2.05 -6.09 24.48
CA ASP A 134 0.94 -6.95 24.90
C ASP A 134 -0.39 -6.20 24.91
N VAL A 135 -1.49 -6.96 24.94
CA VAL A 135 -2.86 -6.44 25.00
C VAL A 135 -3.63 -7.19 26.08
N VAL A 136 -4.25 -6.46 27.01
CA VAL A 136 -5.05 -7.00 28.11
C VAL A 136 -6.47 -6.49 28.03
N TYR A 137 -7.44 -7.35 28.37
CA TYR A 137 -8.86 -7.01 28.38
C TYR A 137 -9.39 -7.01 29.82
N ASP A 138 -10.27 -6.06 30.13
CA ASP A 138 -11.01 -5.99 31.39
C ASP A 138 -12.50 -6.11 31.05
N ASP A 139 -13.06 -7.30 31.27
CA ASP A 139 -14.46 -7.62 30.95
C ASP A 139 -15.45 -6.87 31.86
N ASP A 140 -15.07 -6.59 33.11
CA ASP A 140 -15.92 -5.88 34.07
C ASP A 140 -16.08 -4.41 33.69
N LYS A 141 -15.04 -3.80 33.10
CA LYS A 141 -15.04 -2.40 32.67
C LYS A 141 -15.30 -2.19 31.18
N ASP A 142 -15.41 -3.27 30.41
CA ASP A 142 -15.51 -3.24 28.95
C ASP A 142 -14.37 -2.44 28.27
N THR A 143 -13.13 -2.66 28.73
CA THR A 143 -11.95 -1.94 28.22
C THR A 143 -10.85 -2.85 27.67
N VAL A 144 -9.99 -2.26 26.86
CA VAL A 144 -8.75 -2.85 26.35
C VAL A 144 -7.56 -1.98 26.75
N THR A 145 -6.47 -2.62 27.15
CA THR A 145 -5.23 -1.96 27.56
C THR A 145 -4.09 -2.36 26.62
N ALA A 146 -3.48 -1.37 25.97
CA ALA A 146 -2.23 -1.54 25.25
C ALA A 146 -1.05 -1.41 26.22
N ILE A 147 -0.16 -2.41 26.24
CA ILE A 147 1.07 -2.41 27.04
C ILE A 147 2.26 -2.26 26.11
N PHE A 148 3.10 -1.25 26.33
CA PHE A 148 4.24 -0.94 25.48
C PHE A 148 5.56 -1.47 26.05
N ALA A 149 6.59 -1.54 25.21
CA ALA A 149 7.91 -2.04 25.57
C ALA A 149 8.61 -1.22 26.67
N ASP A 150 8.29 0.07 26.80
CA ASP A 150 8.74 0.96 27.87
C ASP A 150 7.94 0.77 29.19
N SER A 151 7.05 -0.22 29.24
CA SER A 151 6.14 -0.53 30.35
C SER A 151 5.05 0.51 30.60
N SER A 152 4.96 1.56 29.78
CA SER A 152 3.79 2.45 29.77
C SER A 152 2.55 1.70 29.25
N GLN A 153 1.38 2.20 29.62
CA GLN A 153 0.10 1.60 29.25
C GLN A 153 -0.89 2.66 28.82
N ALA A 154 -1.82 2.28 27.95
CA ALA A 154 -2.96 3.10 27.58
C ALA A 154 -4.24 2.27 27.60
N VAL A 155 -5.30 2.82 28.21
CA VAL A 155 -6.61 2.18 28.30
C VAL A 155 -7.58 2.86 27.33
N GLY A 156 -8.38 2.06 26.64
CA GLY A 156 -9.44 2.53 25.75
C GLY A 156 -10.57 1.51 25.63
N SER A 157 -11.54 1.83 24.78
CA SER A 157 -12.70 0.99 24.49
C SER A 157 -12.48 0.10 23.26
N LEU A 158 -11.62 0.53 22.33
CA LEU A 158 -11.27 -0.19 21.11
C LEU A 158 -9.78 -0.02 20.81
N LEU A 159 -9.10 -1.11 20.46
CA LEU A 159 -7.73 -1.11 19.95
C LEU A 159 -7.74 -1.48 18.45
N VAL A 160 -7.16 -0.61 17.62
CA VAL A 160 -7.01 -0.81 16.17
C VAL A 160 -5.53 -1.03 15.84
N GLY A 161 -5.21 -2.20 15.31
CA GLY A 161 -3.91 -2.48 14.72
C GLY A 161 -3.81 -1.93 13.31
N ALA A 162 -2.97 -0.91 13.13
CA ALA A 162 -2.59 -0.33 11.84
C ALA A 162 -1.05 -0.30 11.70
N ASP A 163 -0.38 -1.25 12.34
CA ASP A 163 1.07 -1.40 12.54
C ASP A 163 1.77 -2.25 11.47
N GLY A 164 1.08 -2.44 10.33
CA GLY A 164 1.65 -2.93 9.09
C GLY A 164 1.92 -4.44 9.04
N VAL A 165 2.73 -4.85 8.05
CA VAL A 165 2.92 -6.27 7.70
C VAL A 165 3.48 -7.14 8.83
N ARG A 166 4.15 -6.57 9.84
CA ARG A 166 4.68 -7.26 11.02
C ARG A 166 3.87 -6.97 12.29
N SER A 167 2.56 -6.77 12.11
CA SER A 167 1.64 -6.34 13.17
C SER A 167 1.79 -7.16 14.47
N ALA A 168 2.10 -6.44 15.55
CA ALA A 168 2.08 -6.95 16.92
C ALA A 168 0.62 -7.18 17.37
N VAL A 169 -0.32 -6.35 16.93
CA VAL A 169 -1.76 -6.53 17.20
C VAL A 169 -2.30 -7.80 16.55
N ARG A 170 -1.95 -8.06 15.28
CA ARG A 170 -2.32 -9.33 14.63
C ARG A 170 -1.70 -10.52 15.37
N THR A 171 -0.47 -10.35 15.88
CA THR A 171 0.20 -11.38 16.68
C THR A 171 -0.48 -11.63 18.02
N SER A 172 -1.00 -10.60 18.71
CA SER A 172 -1.75 -10.79 19.96
C SER A 172 -3.09 -11.48 19.75
N ILE A 173 -3.75 -11.26 18.60
CA ILE A 173 -5.03 -11.92 18.26
C ILE A 173 -4.82 -13.41 17.92
N PHE A 174 -3.84 -13.73 17.07
CA PHE A 174 -3.75 -15.07 16.47
C PHE A 174 -2.60 -15.93 17.01
N GLY A 175 -1.70 -15.35 17.81
CA GLY A 175 -0.41 -15.95 18.13
C GLY A 175 0.59 -15.86 16.97
N SER A 176 1.88 -16.02 17.29
CA SER A 176 3.00 -15.77 16.34
C SER A 176 2.97 -16.62 15.08
N GLU A 177 2.50 -17.87 15.16
CA GLU A 177 2.48 -18.78 14.02
C GLU A 177 1.40 -18.38 13.00
N LYS A 178 0.15 -18.20 13.45
CA LYS A 178 -0.99 -17.87 12.59
C LYS A 178 -0.95 -16.42 12.09
N ALA A 179 -0.37 -15.49 12.85
CA ALA A 179 -0.23 -14.09 12.45
C ALA A 179 0.89 -13.85 11.41
N ARG A 180 1.78 -14.83 11.21
CA ARG A 180 2.94 -14.68 10.33
C ARG A 180 2.50 -14.60 8.87
N ALA A 181 2.91 -13.53 8.19
CA ALA A 181 2.69 -13.39 6.77
C ALA A 181 3.40 -14.51 5.99
N SER A 182 2.69 -15.07 5.00
CA SER A 182 3.26 -16.01 4.03
C SER A 182 4.18 -15.28 3.06
N SER A 183 5.07 -16.02 2.40
CA SER A 183 5.95 -15.48 1.36
C SER A 183 5.68 -16.18 0.03
N MET A 184 5.65 -15.39 -1.03
CA MET A 184 5.60 -15.88 -2.42
C MET A 184 6.95 -16.49 -2.82
N PRO A 185 7.00 -17.36 -3.85
CA PRO A 185 8.26 -17.84 -4.43
C PRO A 185 8.97 -16.76 -5.29
N TYR A 186 8.70 -15.49 -5.05
CA TYR A 186 9.25 -14.34 -5.79
C TYR A 186 9.89 -13.34 -4.82
N SER A 187 10.95 -12.71 -5.27
CA SER A 187 11.62 -11.61 -4.59
C SER A 187 11.56 -10.35 -5.44
N VAL A 188 11.75 -9.19 -4.82
CA VAL A 188 11.79 -7.89 -5.48
C VAL A 188 13.00 -7.10 -5.01
N VAL A 189 13.67 -6.47 -5.95
CA VAL A 189 14.56 -5.33 -5.70
C VAL A 189 13.78 -4.06 -6.00
N ASN A 190 13.74 -3.15 -5.03
CA ASN A 190 13.07 -1.86 -5.15
C ASN A 190 14.05 -0.74 -4.85
N LEU A 191 14.32 0.11 -5.82
CA LEU A 191 15.29 1.20 -5.76
C LEU A 191 14.60 2.55 -5.90
N SER A 192 15.09 3.54 -5.14
CA SER A 192 14.83 4.96 -5.40
C SER A 192 16.09 5.54 -6.03
N VAL A 193 15.96 6.10 -7.23
CA VAL A 193 17.09 6.45 -8.10
C VAL A 193 16.97 7.90 -8.54
N LYS A 194 18.05 8.66 -8.38
CA LYS A 194 18.22 9.99 -8.97
C LYS A 194 19.45 9.94 -9.87
N TYR A 195 19.25 10.17 -11.17
CA TYR A 195 20.34 10.06 -12.16
C TYR A 195 21.27 11.28 -12.18
N ASN A 196 20.84 12.42 -11.60
CA ASN A 196 21.55 13.71 -11.65
C ASN A 196 21.89 14.15 -13.08
N ASP A 197 21.05 13.77 -14.05
CA ASP A 197 21.26 13.95 -15.47
C ASP A 197 19.89 14.11 -16.15
N ALA A 198 19.68 15.27 -16.78
CA ALA A 198 18.39 15.63 -17.34
C ALA A 198 18.01 14.80 -18.57
N GLU A 199 18.98 14.37 -19.37
CA GLU A 199 18.72 13.55 -20.56
C GLU A 199 18.33 12.13 -20.16
N LYS A 200 19.05 11.54 -19.20
CA LYS A 200 18.71 10.23 -18.65
C LYS A 200 17.33 10.24 -17.98
N ALA A 201 17.03 11.27 -17.19
CA ALA A 201 15.73 11.40 -16.54
C ALA A 201 14.58 11.50 -17.55
N ARG A 202 14.74 12.31 -18.62
CA ARG A 202 13.73 12.39 -19.70
C ARG A 202 13.58 11.06 -20.44
N PHE A 203 14.69 10.38 -20.73
CA PHE A 203 14.67 9.08 -21.40
C PHE A 203 13.94 8.02 -20.56
N VAL A 204 14.21 7.92 -19.26
CA VAL A 204 13.53 6.97 -18.36
C VAL A 204 12.03 7.25 -18.25
N ARG A 205 11.63 8.53 -18.31
CA ARG A 205 10.22 8.96 -18.26
C ARG A 205 9.48 8.80 -19.59
N GLN A 206 10.17 8.53 -20.70
CA GLN A 206 9.60 8.67 -22.06
C GLN A 206 8.35 7.81 -22.32
N CYS A 207 8.23 6.64 -21.68
CA CYS A 207 7.09 5.76 -21.88
C CYS A 207 5.79 6.28 -21.27
N HIS A 208 5.88 6.98 -20.14
CA HIS A 208 4.70 7.51 -19.46
C HIS A 208 5.07 8.61 -18.46
N PRO A 209 4.28 9.69 -18.34
CA PRO A 209 4.56 10.76 -17.38
C PRO A 209 4.70 10.32 -15.92
N ILE A 210 4.14 9.17 -15.54
CA ILE A 210 4.13 8.67 -14.16
C ILE A 210 4.74 7.28 -13.99
N MET A 211 4.42 6.30 -14.85
CA MET A 211 4.78 4.90 -14.62
C MET A 211 4.58 4.02 -15.85
N ALA A 212 5.44 3.01 -15.99
CA ALA A 212 5.31 1.96 -16.99
C ALA A 212 5.74 0.63 -16.37
N MET A 213 5.16 -0.47 -16.87
CA MET A 213 5.59 -1.82 -16.50
C MET A 213 6.03 -2.61 -17.72
N ALA A 214 6.87 -3.61 -17.51
CA ALA A 214 7.14 -4.62 -18.50
C ALA A 214 7.11 -6.02 -17.89
N VAL A 215 6.73 -7.00 -18.69
CA VAL A 215 6.81 -8.42 -18.34
C VAL A 215 7.84 -9.08 -19.26
N HIS A 216 8.84 -9.70 -18.67
CA HIS A 216 9.92 -10.36 -19.39
C HIS A 216 9.61 -11.86 -19.57
N PRO A 217 9.87 -12.45 -20.74
CA PRO A 217 9.68 -13.89 -20.99
C PRO A 217 10.40 -14.83 -20.01
N ASP A 218 11.50 -14.38 -19.41
CA ASP A 218 12.25 -15.11 -18.38
C ASP A 218 11.57 -15.05 -16.98
N GLY A 219 10.35 -14.52 -16.89
CA GLY A 219 9.58 -14.46 -15.64
C GLY A 219 9.95 -13.29 -14.73
N HIS A 220 10.40 -12.17 -15.31
CA HIS A 220 10.66 -10.94 -14.57
C HIS A 220 9.54 -9.93 -14.76
N TRP A 221 9.19 -9.24 -13.69
CA TRP A 221 8.33 -8.06 -13.75
C TRP A 221 9.16 -6.82 -13.47
N LEU A 222 9.06 -5.84 -14.37
CA LEU A 222 9.86 -4.62 -14.38
C LEU A 222 8.93 -3.42 -14.20
N TRP A 223 9.38 -2.44 -13.43
CA TRP A 223 8.63 -1.24 -13.14
C TRP A 223 9.52 -0.01 -13.14
N ILE A 224 9.03 1.05 -13.78
CA ILE A 224 9.53 2.40 -13.65
C ILE A 224 8.37 3.26 -13.20
N SER A 225 8.57 4.10 -12.19
CA SER A 225 7.67 5.22 -11.92
C SER A 225 8.40 6.44 -11.41
N ILE A 226 7.80 7.61 -11.56
CA ILE A 226 8.23 8.82 -10.87
C ILE A 226 8.06 8.65 -9.36
N GLN A 227 9.11 8.99 -8.61
CA GLN A 227 9.12 9.02 -7.16
C GLN A 227 8.99 10.46 -6.63
N ASP A 228 9.69 11.42 -7.24
CA ASP A 228 9.55 12.84 -6.91
C ASP A 228 9.92 13.75 -8.11
N VAL A 229 9.17 14.83 -8.27
CA VAL A 229 9.45 15.92 -9.23
C VAL A 229 9.50 17.22 -8.43
N PRO A 230 10.68 17.62 -7.93
CA PRO A 230 10.82 18.89 -7.21
C PRO A 230 10.58 20.10 -8.12
N ASP A 231 11.20 20.11 -9.29
CA ASP A 231 11.06 21.14 -10.32
C ASP A 231 10.80 20.49 -11.70
N PRO A 232 9.68 20.76 -12.38
CA PRO A 232 9.37 20.18 -13.68
C PRO A 232 10.29 20.72 -14.80
N ASN A 233 11.01 21.82 -14.56
CA ASN A 233 11.93 22.43 -15.52
C ASN A 233 13.38 21.96 -15.34
N ASP A 234 13.70 21.26 -14.24
CA ASP A 234 15.01 20.67 -13.98
C ASP A 234 14.93 19.14 -13.83
N PRO A 235 14.92 18.38 -14.94
CA PRO A 235 14.81 16.92 -14.90
C PRO A 235 15.97 16.21 -14.20
N ALA A 236 17.14 16.85 -14.03
CA ALA A 236 18.23 16.26 -13.27
C ALA A 236 17.87 16.13 -11.78
N THR A 237 16.86 16.87 -11.30
CA THR A 237 16.38 16.79 -9.91
C THR A 237 15.41 15.64 -9.66
N TRP A 238 14.82 15.06 -10.70
CA TRP A 238 13.77 14.06 -10.59
C TRP A 238 14.31 12.75 -10.01
N SER A 239 13.47 12.07 -9.24
CA SER A 239 13.75 10.72 -8.75
C SER A 239 12.72 9.71 -9.25
N PHE A 240 13.16 8.47 -9.38
CA PHE A 240 12.41 7.37 -9.95
C PHE A 240 12.41 6.18 -8.99
N GLN A 241 11.31 5.44 -8.97
CA GLN A 241 11.22 4.14 -8.38
C GLN A 241 11.44 3.09 -9.47
N LEU A 242 12.46 2.24 -9.30
CA LEU A 242 12.69 1.08 -10.15
C LEU A 242 12.38 -0.18 -9.36
N MET A 243 11.59 -1.08 -9.92
CA MET A 243 11.40 -2.41 -9.33
C MET A 243 11.67 -3.50 -10.34
N THR A 244 12.35 -4.54 -9.86
CA THR A 244 12.59 -5.78 -10.60
C THR A 244 12.21 -6.93 -9.68
N SER A 245 11.15 -7.66 -10.02
CA SER A 245 10.81 -8.91 -9.32
C SER A 245 11.06 -10.13 -10.20
N SER A 246 11.54 -11.20 -9.59
CA SER A 246 11.93 -12.44 -10.25
C SER A 246 11.67 -13.67 -9.35
N HIS A 247 11.85 -14.87 -9.90
CA HIS A 247 11.80 -16.10 -9.09
C HIS A 247 12.88 -16.05 -8.00
N ARG A 248 12.52 -16.53 -6.81
CA ARG A 248 13.42 -16.58 -5.66
C ARG A 248 14.64 -17.43 -6.00
N GLY A 249 15.82 -16.94 -5.67
CA GLY A 249 17.08 -17.67 -5.86
C GLY A 249 17.85 -17.27 -7.12
N GLU A 250 17.33 -16.36 -7.94
CA GLU A 250 18.04 -15.79 -9.11
C GLU A 250 19.17 -14.80 -8.75
N ASN A 251 19.71 -14.87 -7.52
CA ASN A 251 20.91 -14.19 -7.02
C ASN A 251 21.07 -12.71 -7.44
N VAL A 252 20.22 -11.81 -6.95
CA VAL A 252 20.49 -10.37 -7.01
C VAL A 252 21.01 -9.91 -5.64
N LYS A 253 22.32 -10.07 -5.41
CA LYS A 253 22.96 -9.74 -4.12
C LYS A 253 23.68 -8.40 -4.14
N SER A 254 23.99 -7.90 -5.33
CA SER A 254 24.70 -6.65 -5.56
C SER A 254 24.06 -5.86 -6.70
N LEU A 255 24.36 -4.56 -6.76
CA LEU A 255 23.96 -3.73 -7.90
C LEU A 255 24.56 -4.25 -9.22
N ALA A 256 25.78 -4.81 -9.18
CA ALA A 256 26.40 -5.42 -10.35
C ALA A 256 25.57 -6.61 -10.90
N ASP A 257 25.02 -7.45 -10.00
CA ASP A 257 24.12 -8.55 -10.42
C ASP A 257 22.86 -8.01 -11.09
N LEU A 258 22.26 -6.96 -10.52
CA LEU A 258 21.08 -6.30 -11.12
C LEU A 258 21.41 -5.70 -12.49
N LYS A 259 22.52 -4.98 -12.62
CA LYS A 259 22.96 -4.38 -13.89
C LYS A 259 23.21 -5.44 -14.96
N LYS A 260 23.89 -6.54 -14.60
CA LYS A 260 24.10 -7.68 -15.50
C LYS A 260 22.79 -8.30 -15.96
N LYS A 261 21.82 -8.47 -15.04
CA LYS A 261 20.47 -8.93 -15.41
C LYS A 261 19.79 -7.93 -16.37
N ALA A 262 19.96 -6.64 -16.12
CA ALA A 262 19.34 -5.59 -16.93
C ALA A 262 19.87 -5.45 -18.36
N GLU A 263 21.05 -6.02 -18.68
CA GLU A 263 21.56 -6.09 -20.05
C GLU A 263 20.62 -6.84 -21.01
N ASN A 264 19.78 -7.73 -20.47
CA ASN A 264 18.79 -8.50 -21.23
C ASN A 264 17.42 -7.81 -21.30
N PHE A 265 17.23 -6.67 -20.64
CA PHE A 265 15.97 -5.93 -20.70
C PHE A 265 15.89 -5.07 -21.97
N ALA A 266 14.67 -4.72 -22.35
CA ALA A 266 14.38 -3.72 -23.36
C ALA A 266 14.38 -2.30 -22.78
N GLU A 267 14.48 -1.31 -23.66
CA GLU A 267 14.36 0.09 -23.24
C GLU A 267 12.92 0.48 -22.86
N PRO A 268 12.73 1.41 -21.91
CA PRO A 268 13.76 2.11 -21.14
C PRO A 268 14.29 1.35 -19.92
N PHE A 269 13.75 0.15 -19.62
CA PHE A 269 14.07 -0.61 -18.41
C PHE A 269 15.55 -1.00 -18.32
N ARG A 270 16.18 -1.31 -19.46
CA ARG A 270 17.62 -1.56 -19.54
C ARG A 270 18.42 -0.35 -19.08
N SER A 271 18.33 0.78 -19.78
CA SER A 271 19.13 1.95 -19.45
C SER A 271 18.78 2.51 -18.06
N ALA A 272 17.51 2.47 -17.65
CA ALA A 272 17.08 2.87 -16.31
C ALA A 272 17.85 2.12 -15.21
N ASN A 273 18.06 0.81 -15.37
CA ASN A 273 18.80 -0.01 -14.40
C ASN A 273 20.33 0.10 -14.56
N LEU A 274 20.85 0.17 -15.80
CA LEU A 274 22.29 0.30 -16.05
C LEU A 274 22.87 1.62 -15.55
N TRP A 275 22.08 2.70 -15.59
CA TRP A 275 22.49 4.04 -15.15
C TRP A 275 22.31 4.29 -13.64
N VAL A 276 21.84 3.31 -12.87
CA VAL A 276 21.78 3.44 -11.40
C VAL A 276 23.18 3.74 -10.86
N PRO A 277 23.37 4.77 -10.01
CA PRO A 277 24.67 5.09 -9.42
C PRO A 277 25.29 3.89 -8.67
N ASP A 278 26.59 3.67 -8.82
CA ASP A 278 27.28 2.45 -8.35
C ASP A 278 27.27 2.28 -6.81
N ASP A 279 27.09 3.37 -6.08
CA ASP A 279 26.99 3.42 -4.61
C ASP A 279 25.55 3.20 -4.10
N THR A 280 24.58 2.95 -4.98
CA THR A 280 23.18 2.73 -4.59
C THR A 280 23.06 1.41 -3.81
N PRO A 281 22.58 1.44 -2.55
CA PRO A 281 22.39 0.22 -1.77
C PRO A 281 21.26 -0.62 -2.37
N ILE A 282 21.50 -1.91 -2.51
CA ILE A 282 20.51 -2.87 -2.99
C ILE A 282 19.95 -3.68 -1.82
N ASN A 283 18.63 -3.80 -1.77
CA ASN A 283 17.95 -4.68 -0.83
C ASN A 283 16.94 -5.52 -1.58
N GLU A 284 17.18 -6.83 -1.63
CA GLU A 284 16.19 -7.80 -2.09
C GLU A 284 15.23 -8.11 -0.95
N SER A 285 13.93 -8.07 -1.23
CA SER A 285 12.87 -8.37 -0.27
C SER A 285 11.93 -9.44 -0.81
N MET A 286 11.45 -10.29 0.09
CA MET A 286 10.41 -11.26 -0.24
C MET A 286 9.08 -10.56 -0.45
N ILE A 287 8.30 -11.02 -1.45
CA ILE A 287 6.92 -10.58 -1.61
C ILE A 287 6.06 -11.37 -0.64
N SER A 288 5.54 -10.72 0.40
CA SER A 288 4.72 -11.36 1.43
C SER A 288 3.23 -11.05 1.28
N TYR A 289 2.41 -11.90 1.89
CA TYR A 289 0.97 -11.70 1.95
C TYR A 289 0.37 -12.35 3.20
N TRP A 290 -0.81 -11.91 3.61
CA TRP A 290 -1.60 -12.60 4.63
C TRP A 290 -3.09 -12.40 4.32
N ILE A 291 -3.83 -13.51 4.26
CA ILE A 291 -5.26 -13.49 3.94
C ILE A 291 -6.02 -13.36 5.26
N PRO A 292 -6.82 -12.30 5.46
CA PRO A 292 -7.62 -12.15 6.66
C PRO A 292 -8.59 -13.32 6.85
N ILE A 293 -8.66 -13.79 8.10
CA ILE A 293 -9.58 -14.84 8.56
C ILE A 293 -10.39 -14.30 9.73
N PRO A 294 -11.58 -14.83 10.05
CA PRO A 294 -12.33 -14.43 11.24
C PRO A 294 -11.55 -14.64 12.55
N TRP A 295 -11.79 -13.78 13.54
CA TRP A 295 -11.20 -13.87 14.88
C TRP A 295 -12.22 -13.51 15.98
N ASP A 296 -11.86 -13.83 17.22
CA ASP A 296 -12.53 -13.27 18.39
C ASP A 296 -12.08 -11.83 18.59
N ASP A 297 -12.96 -10.88 18.28
CA ASP A 297 -12.72 -9.44 18.44
C ASP A 297 -12.85 -8.97 19.89
N HIS A 298 -12.97 -9.90 20.83
CA HIS A 298 -13.11 -9.67 22.27
C HIS A 298 -14.24 -8.67 22.54
N ASN A 299 -15.44 -8.98 22.06
CA ASN A 299 -16.62 -8.11 22.15
C ASN A 299 -16.44 -6.76 21.45
N GLY A 300 -15.74 -6.75 20.30
CA GLY A 300 -15.48 -5.55 19.52
C GLY A 300 -14.46 -4.60 20.14
N ARG A 301 -13.60 -5.08 21.04
CA ARG A 301 -12.54 -4.29 21.67
C ARG A 301 -11.21 -4.34 20.92
N ILE A 302 -11.07 -5.20 19.90
CA ILE A 302 -9.87 -5.26 19.06
C ILE A 302 -10.18 -5.50 17.58
N THR A 303 -9.48 -4.78 16.70
CA THR A 303 -9.56 -4.97 15.24
C THR A 303 -8.26 -4.61 14.52
N LEU A 304 -8.20 -4.86 13.21
CA LEU A 304 -7.06 -4.64 12.33
C LEU A 304 -7.45 -3.80 11.10
N ALA A 305 -6.51 -3.03 10.56
CA ALA A 305 -6.69 -2.25 9.33
C ALA A 305 -5.39 -2.18 8.51
N GLY A 306 -5.52 -2.01 7.18
CA GLY A 306 -4.39 -1.92 6.26
C GLY A 306 -3.51 -3.18 6.26
N ASP A 307 -2.21 -3.03 6.10
CA ASP A 307 -1.24 -4.15 6.08
C ASP A 307 -1.16 -4.94 7.39
N ALA A 308 -1.74 -4.42 8.49
CA ALA A 308 -1.92 -5.21 9.71
C ALA A 308 -3.05 -6.26 9.55
N ALA A 309 -4.02 -6.02 8.68
CA ALA A 309 -5.13 -6.93 8.39
C ALA A 309 -4.94 -7.74 7.09
N HIS A 310 -4.37 -7.15 6.04
CA HIS A 310 -4.35 -7.76 4.70
C HIS A 310 -3.14 -7.32 3.86
N PRO A 311 -1.90 -7.53 4.34
CA PRO A 311 -0.73 -7.27 3.51
C PRO A 311 -0.82 -8.13 2.24
N MET A 312 -0.58 -7.53 1.08
CA MET A 312 -0.80 -8.13 -0.22
C MET A 312 0.33 -7.84 -1.21
N PRO A 313 0.51 -8.67 -2.25
CA PRO A 313 1.44 -8.36 -3.34
C PRO A 313 1.10 -7.03 -4.04
N PHE A 314 2.12 -6.26 -4.39
CA PHE A 314 1.95 -4.85 -4.78
C PHE A 314 1.63 -4.64 -6.27
N GLN A 315 1.76 -5.66 -7.12
CA GLN A 315 1.70 -5.49 -8.59
C GLN A 315 0.34 -4.98 -9.10
N ARG A 316 -0.74 -5.13 -8.34
CA ARG A 316 -2.06 -4.55 -8.68
C ARG A 316 -2.29 -3.14 -8.13
N GLY A 317 -1.42 -2.66 -7.23
CA GLY A 317 -1.52 -1.33 -6.63
C GLY A 317 -2.72 -1.13 -5.70
N GLN A 318 -3.27 -2.19 -5.11
CA GLN A 318 -4.54 -2.14 -4.36
C GLN A 318 -4.40 -1.89 -2.86
N GLY A 319 -3.23 -2.17 -2.25
CA GLY A 319 -3.06 -2.10 -0.79
C GLY A 319 -3.48 -0.77 -0.16
N MET A 320 -3.04 0.37 -0.73
CA MET A 320 -3.43 1.69 -0.22
C MET A 320 -4.94 1.96 -0.34
N ASN A 321 -5.58 1.52 -1.43
CA ASN A 321 -7.01 1.70 -1.60
C ASN A 321 -7.81 0.92 -0.56
N HIS A 322 -7.39 -0.32 -0.25
CA HIS A 322 -7.99 -1.09 0.83
C HIS A 322 -7.76 -0.47 2.20
N GLY A 323 -6.55 0.06 2.48
CA GLY A 323 -6.28 0.80 3.70
C GLY A 323 -7.14 2.06 3.87
N ILE A 324 -7.41 2.79 2.78
CA ILE A 324 -8.33 3.94 2.78
C ILE A 324 -9.76 3.49 3.05
N ALA A 325 -10.22 2.42 2.38
CA ALA A 325 -11.55 1.87 2.62
C ALA A 325 -11.73 1.41 4.06
N ASP A 326 -10.70 0.80 4.65
CA ASP A 326 -10.76 0.39 6.05
C ASP A 326 -10.99 1.58 6.96
N ALA A 327 -10.22 2.66 6.76
CA ALA A 327 -10.36 3.87 7.55
C ALA A 327 -11.76 4.49 7.42
N ALA A 328 -12.25 4.64 6.18
CA ALA A 328 -13.57 5.20 5.92
C ALA A 328 -14.69 4.34 6.52
N SER A 329 -14.63 3.02 6.29
CA SER A 329 -15.61 2.04 6.73
C SER A 329 -15.69 1.93 8.25
N LEU A 330 -14.53 1.82 8.92
CA LEU A 330 -14.46 1.73 10.38
C LEU A 330 -15.03 2.99 11.04
N VAL A 331 -14.54 4.17 10.65
CA VAL A 331 -14.97 5.44 11.26
C VAL A 331 -16.46 5.68 11.03
N THR A 332 -16.97 5.43 9.82
CA THR A 332 -18.40 5.59 9.51
C THR A 332 -19.28 4.70 10.39
N LYS A 333 -18.90 3.42 10.55
CA LYS A 333 -19.65 2.47 11.38
C LYS A 333 -19.59 2.83 12.86
N LEU A 334 -18.44 3.28 13.36
CA LEU A 334 -18.30 3.74 14.74
C LEU A 334 -19.15 4.99 14.99
N LYS A 335 -19.12 5.98 14.09
CA LYS A 335 -19.93 7.19 14.19
C LYS A 335 -21.42 6.87 14.21
N ALA A 336 -21.88 6.04 13.29
CA ALA A 336 -23.27 5.61 13.24
C ALA A 336 -23.71 4.97 14.56
N ALA A 337 -22.90 4.05 15.11
CA ALA A 337 -23.21 3.37 16.36
C ALA A 337 -23.22 4.29 17.59
N LEU A 338 -22.37 5.32 17.60
CA LEU A 338 -22.34 6.31 18.68
C LEU A 338 -23.54 7.28 18.60
N ASP A 339 -23.96 7.66 17.39
CA ASP A 339 -25.10 8.56 17.16
C ASP A 339 -26.45 7.93 17.48
N ASP A 340 -26.64 6.68 17.09
CA ASP A 340 -27.89 5.95 17.31
C ASP A 340 -27.91 5.21 18.66
N HIS A 341 -26.86 5.37 19.47
CA HIS A 341 -26.64 4.66 20.73
C HIS A 341 -26.75 3.13 20.58
N SER A 342 -26.46 2.60 19.39
CA SER A 342 -26.39 1.17 19.15
C SER A 342 -25.04 0.60 19.61
N SER A 343 -24.88 -0.70 19.43
CA SER A 343 -23.73 -1.42 19.95
C SER A 343 -22.49 -1.18 19.08
N VAL A 344 -21.48 -0.49 19.62
CA VAL A 344 -20.16 -0.37 18.98
C VAL A 344 -19.54 -1.74 18.69
N LYS A 345 -19.77 -2.73 19.55
CA LYS A 345 -19.42 -4.13 19.28
C LYS A 345 -19.97 -4.63 17.94
N ASN A 346 -21.23 -4.33 17.62
CA ASN A 346 -21.83 -4.71 16.34
C ASN A 346 -21.21 -3.93 15.17
N ALA A 347 -20.85 -2.66 15.37
CA ALA A 347 -20.14 -1.87 14.36
C ALA A 347 -18.77 -2.47 14.03
N VAL A 348 -17.98 -2.83 15.04
CA VAL A 348 -16.66 -3.48 14.87
C VAL A 348 -16.83 -4.85 14.20
N LYS A 349 -17.80 -5.65 14.64
CA LYS A 349 -18.08 -6.96 14.02
C LYS A 349 -18.46 -6.82 12.54
N SER A 350 -19.29 -5.83 12.20
CA SER A 350 -19.68 -5.54 10.81
C SER A 350 -18.50 -5.07 9.97
N TYR A 351 -17.64 -4.20 10.52
CA TYR A 351 -16.39 -3.79 9.88
C TYR A 351 -15.47 -5.00 9.61
N ASN A 352 -15.28 -5.87 10.61
CA ASN A 352 -14.43 -7.06 10.49
C ASN A 352 -14.92 -7.95 9.35
N ALA A 353 -16.22 -8.24 9.29
CA ALA A 353 -16.81 -9.07 8.24
C ALA A 353 -16.59 -8.47 6.83
N GLU A 354 -16.88 -7.18 6.65
CA GLU A 354 -16.67 -6.49 5.38
C GLU A 354 -15.20 -6.50 4.96
N MET A 355 -14.30 -6.18 5.89
CA MET A 355 -12.86 -6.11 5.62
C MET A 355 -12.29 -7.48 5.26
N ILE A 356 -12.68 -8.54 5.98
CA ILE A 356 -12.25 -9.92 5.70
C ILE A 356 -12.65 -10.32 4.28
N GLU A 357 -13.91 -10.08 3.89
CA GLU A 357 -14.42 -10.40 2.56
C GLU A 357 -13.70 -9.58 1.48
N ARG A 358 -13.83 -8.25 1.55
CA ARG A 358 -13.29 -7.33 0.54
C ARG A 358 -11.79 -7.47 0.36
N ALA A 359 -11.03 -7.44 1.47
CA ALA A 359 -9.57 -7.47 1.39
C ALA A 359 -9.01 -8.88 1.21
N GLY A 360 -9.69 -9.92 1.74
CA GLY A 360 -9.33 -11.31 1.49
C GLY A 360 -9.37 -11.65 0.00
N ASP A 361 -10.44 -11.27 -0.69
CA ASP A 361 -10.59 -11.47 -2.14
C ASP A 361 -9.49 -10.75 -2.94
N GLU A 362 -9.11 -9.55 -2.53
CA GLU A 362 -8.04 -8.81 -3.20
C GLU A 362 -6.65 -9.40 -2.90
N VAL A 363 -6.37 -9.90 -1.70
CA VAL A 363 -5.11 -10.61 -1.41
C VAL A 363 -4.98 -11.84 -2.32
N VAL A 364 -6.05 -12.63 -2.46
CA VAL A 364 -6.09 -13.80 -3.35
C VAL A 364 -5.89 -13.40 -4.81
N SER A 365 -6.57 -12.33 -5.26
CA SER A 365 -6.44 -11.79 -6.62
C SER A 365 -5.04 -11.26 -6.92
N SER A 366 -4.44 -10.53 -5.97
CA SER A 366 -3.06 -10.02 -6.06
C SER A 366 -2.02 -11.13 -6.07
N LYS A 367 -2.24 -12.21 -5.33
CA LYS A 367 -1.43 -13.43 -5.41
C LYS A 367 -1.48 -14.04 -6.80
N GLY A 368 -2.69 -14.33 -7.31
CA GLY A 368 -2.86 -14.94 -8.63
C GLY A 368 -2.28 -14.08 -9.76
N ASN A 369 -2.43 -12.75 -9.66
CA ASN A 369 -1.82 -11.81 -10.61
C ASN A 369 -0.29 -11.85 -10.56
N THR A 370 0.30 -11.91 -9.37
CA THR A 370 1.75 -12.02 -9.21
C THR A 370 2.29 -13.30 -9.85
N GLU A 371 1.64 -14.45 -9.60
CA GLU A 371 2.01 -15.72 -10.23
C GLU A 371 1.94 -15.64 -11.76
N MET A 372 0.87 -15.04 -12.29
CA MET A 372 0.70 -14.86 -13.73
C MET A 372 1.81 -13.98 -14.34
N LEU A 373 2.19 -12.87 -13.69
CA LEU A 373 3.23 -11.97 -14.19
C LEU A 373 4.64 -12.59 -14.21
N HIS A 374 4.86 -13.69 -13.51
CA HIS A 374 6.16 -14.41 -13.48
C HIS A 374 6.12 -15.75 -14.24
N ASP A 375 5.00 -16.07 -14.88
CA ASP A 375 4.83 -17.25 -15.75
C ASP A 375 4.38 -16.78 -17.14
N TRP A 376 5.38 -16.58 -18.02
CA TRP A 376 5.16 -16.06 -19.37
C TRP A 376 4.17 -16.90 -20.17
N SER A 377 4.31 -18.22 -20.11
CA SER A 377 3.43 -19.13 -20.84
C SER A 377 1.99 -19.00 -20.36
N ARG A 378 1.78 -19.00 -19.04
CA ARG A 378 0.44 -18.82 -18.45
C ARG A 378 -0.16 -17.46 -18.79
N MET A 379 0.64 -16.38 -18.73
CA MET A 379 0.17 -15.03 -19.06
C MET A 379 -0.23 -14.92 -20.54
N MET A 380 0.61 -15.34 -21.47
CA MET A 380 0.33 -15.23 -22.91
C MET A 380 -0.85 -16.10 -23.35
N ASN A 381 -1.14 -17.18 -22.61
CA ASN A 381 -2.30 -18.02 -22.83
C ASN A 381 -3.56 -17.58 -22.06
N ALA A 382 -3.48 -16.53 -21.25
CA ALA A 382 -4.64 -16.02 -20.53
C ALA A 382 -5.69 -15.49 -21.53
N PRO A 383 -6.98 -15.82 -21.36
CA PRO A 383 -8.04 -15.39 -22.28
C PRO A 383 -8.08 -13.88 -22.50
N LEU A 384 -7.76 -13.08 -21.47
CA LEU A 384 -7.71 -11.62 -21.56
C LEU A 384 -6.59 -11.10 -22.49
N ILE A 385 -5.51 -11.85 -22.64
CA ILE A 385 -4.40 -11.53 -23.54
C ILE A 385 -4.71 -12.02 -24.96
N GLN A 386 -5.23 -13.25 -25.11
CA GLN A 386 -5.53 -13.80 -26.44
C GLN A 386 -6.77 -13.20 -27.11
N LYS A 387 -7.82 -12.88 -26.33
CA LYS A 387 -9.15 -12.54 -26.86
C LYS A 387 -9.64 -11.15 -26.47
N GLY A 388 -8.88 -10.44 -25.62
CA GLY A 388 -9.29 -9.15 -25.07
C GLY A 388 -10.51 -9.25 -24.13
N GLY A 389 -11.13 -8.10 -23.84
CA GLY A 389 -12.36 -7.99 -23.04
C GLY A 389 -13.62 -7.79 -23.89
N HIS A 390 -13.57 -8.13 -25.18
CA HIS A 390 -14.67 -7.82 -26.10
C HIS A 390 -15.90 -8.71 -25.81
N PRO A 391 -17.10 -8.14 -25.64
CA PRO A 391 -18.32 -8.92 -25.69
C PRO A 391 -18.40 -9.62 -27.06
N ARG A 392 -18.97 -10.84 -27.08
CA ARG A 392 -19.04 -11.74 -28.26
C ARG A 392 -19.56 -11.10 -29.57
N SER A 393 -20.14 -9.90 -29.52
CA SER A 393 -20.69 -9.17 -30.67
C SER A 393 -19.67 -8.37 -31.49
N ARG A 394 -18.40 -8.32 -31.11
CA ARG A 394 -17.33 -7.66 -31.90
C ARG A 394 -16.05 -8.50 -31.93
N GLN A 395 -16.07 -9.61 -32.68
CA GLN A 395 -14.84 -10.19 -33.21
C GLN A 395 -14.63 -9.65 -34.64
N PRO A 396 -13.41 -9.26 -35.04
CA PRO A 396 -13.11 -9.01 -36.44
C PRO A 396 -13.37 -10.30 -37.22
N SER A 397 -14.06 -10.19 -38.35
CA SER A 397 -14.18 -11.28 -39.31
C SER A 397 -12.78 -11.77 -39.67
N VAL A 398 -12.50 -13.02 -39.33
CA VAL A 398 -11.33 -13.73 -39.85
C VAL A 398 -11.60 -13.92 -41.34
N GLU A 399 -10.95 -13.13 -42.18
CA GLU A 399 -10.88 -13.41 -43.61
C GLU A 399 -10.09 -14.71 -43.81
N ALA A 400 -10.67 -15.58 -44.66
CA ALA A 400 -10.27 -16.95 -44.92
C ALA A 400 -9.03 -17.09 -45.80
#